data_AF-A0A9W6B0K7-F1
#
_entry.id   AF-A0A9W6B0K7-F1
#
_cell.length_a   1.000
_cell.length_b   1.000
_cell.length_c   1.000
_cell.angle_alpha   90.00
_cell.angle_beta   90.00
_cell.angle_gamma   90.00
#
_symmetry.space_group_name_H-M   'P 1'
#
loop_
_entity.id
_entity.type
_entity.pdbx_description
1 polymer ?
#
loop_
_entity_poly.entity_id
_entity_poly.type
_entity_poly.pdbx_seq_one_letter_code
_entity_poly.pdbx_strand_id
1 'polypeptide(L)'
;MNNYIDELSKDLKALNEQDRQDIIEFYTEYLEDGGFKTYDACLQELGSPRKVALKAMADRSTRASDETGPVNNNYRGNSKTDAKVIWIVLLAILSSPVTIPLALCIILFLVFIPAVVVLSILCALAISIFFIFASAINLISISFISGLTMLGIGFVFIGILLLFIALIQLIIHWIRIFVSWIYRKSTSKGKTEGGND
;
A
#
# COMPACT_ATOMS: atom_id res chain seq x y z
N MET A 1 -39.60 -17.23 37.48
CA MET A 1 -38.44 -17.57 36.64
C MET A 1 -38.88 -18.30 35.37
N ASN A 2 -39.47 -19.49 35.47
CA ASN A 2 -39.84 -20.33 34.29
C ASN A 2 -40.68 -19.60 33.23
N ASN A 3 -41.59 -18.70 33.63
CA ASN A 3 -42.38 -17.91 32.69
C ASN A 3 -41.55 -16.94 31.84
N TYR A 4 -40.43 -16.41 32.37
CA TYR A 4 -39.54 -15.49 31.66
C TYR A 4 -38.73 -16.21 30.59
N ILE A 5 -38.24 -17.41 30.94
CA ILE A 5 -37.49 -18.26 30.01
C ILE A 5 -38.39 -18.81 28.89
N ASP A 6 -39.65 -19.14 29.19
CA ASP A 6 -40.61 -19.58 28.17
C ASP A 6 -40.92 -18.46 27.14
N GLU A 7 -41.04 -17.21 27.59
CA GLU A 7 -41.19 -16.06 26.69
C GLU A 7 -39.94 -15.82 25.85
N LEU A 8 -38.74 -15.89 26.46
CA LEU A 8 -37.47 -15.78 25.75
C LEU A 8 -37.34 -16.87 24.66
N SER A 9 -37.75 -18.10 24.97
CA SER A 9 -37.75 -19.22 24.02
C SER A 9 -38.67 -18.97 22.81
N LYS A 10 -39.86 -18.39 23.05
CA LYS A 10 -40.79 -18.04 21.96
C LYS A 10 -40.23 -16.95 21.05
N ASP A 11 -39.59 -15.94 21.63
CA ASP A 11 -38.99 -14.85 20.85
C ASP A 11 -37.77 -15.30 20.05
N LEU A 12 -37.05 -16.34 20.52
CA LEU A 12 -35.88 -16.91 19.84
C LEU A 12 -36.22 -17.97 18.77
N LYS A 13 -37.50 -18.25 18.52
CA LYS A 13 -37.94 -19.31 17.57
C LYS A 13 -37.51 -19.07 16.11
N ALA A 14 -37.12 -17.83 15.77
CA ALA A 14 -36.56 -17.49 14.46
C ALA A 14 -35.12 -18.01 14.26
N LEU A 15 -34.44 -18.42 15.33
CA LEU A 15 -33.12 -19.05 15.29
C LEU A 15 -33.24 -20.57 15.16
N ASN A 16 -32.16 -21.22 14.71
CA ASN A 16 -32.11 -22.67 14.65
C ASN A 16 -32.25 -23.28 16.06
N GLU A 17 -32.80 -24.50 16.13
CA GLU A 17 -33.16 -25.17 17.39
C GLU A 17 -31.99 -25.23 18.38
N GLN A 18 -30.80 -25.51 17.86
CA GLN A 18 -29.59 -25.67 18.65
C GLN A 18 -29.14 -24.34 19.27
N ASP A 19 -29.03 -23.27 18.47
CA ASP A 19 -28.67 -21.94 18.99
C ASP A 19 -29.70 -21.41 20.00
N ARG A 20 -30.98 -21.77 19.81
CA ARG A 20 -32.05 -21.39 20.73
C ARG A 20 -31.90 -22.08 22.08
N GLN A 21 -31.62 -23.38 22.11
CA GLN A 21 -31.43 -24.14 23.35
C GLN A 21 -30.21 -23.63 24.12
N ASP A 22 -29.10 -23.39 23.43
CA ASP A 22 -27.88 -22.87 24.04
C ASP A 22 -28.11 -21.52 24.75
N ILE A 23 -28.85 -20.61 24.11
CA ILE A 23 -29.16 -19.30 24.70
C ILE A 23 -30.09 -19.44 25.90
N ILE A 24 -31.10 -20.31 25.82
CA ILE A 24 -32.06 -20.55 26.90
C ILE A 24 -31.35 -21.13 28.13
N GLU A 25 -30.50 -22.13 27.93
CA GLU A 25 -29.78 -22.80 29.02
C GLU A 25 -28.86 -21.81 29.75
N PHE A 26 -28.10 -21.02 28.99
CA PHE A 26 -27.20 -19.99 29.54
C PHE A 26 -27.92 -19.00 30.46
N TYR A 27 -29.04 -18.44 30.01
CA TYR A 27 -29.78 -17.48 30.83
C TYR A 27 -30.56 -18.13 31.98
N THR A 28 -30.92 -19.41 31.86
CA THR A 28 -31.57 -20.15 32.94
C THR A 28 -30.57 -20.38 34.09
N GLU A 29 -29.37 -20.86 33.79
CA GLU A 29 -28.31 -21.06 34.79
C GLU A 29 -27.91 -19.74 35.45
N TYR A 30 -27.77 -18.67 34.67
CA TYR A 30 -27.45 -17.34 35.21
C TYR A 30 -28.50 -16.83 36.21
N LEU A 31 -29.79 -17.04 35.92
CA LEU A 31 -30.86 -16.63 36.82
C LEU A 31 -30.97 -17.52 38.07
N GLU A 32 -30.70 -18.82 37.92
CA GLU A 32 -30.72 -19.77 39.02
C GLU A 32 -29.58 -19.53 40.02
N ASP A 33 -28.36 -19.30 39.53
CA ASP A 33 -27.18 -18.98 40.34
C ASP A 33 -27.33 -17.63 41.05
N GLY A 34 -27.88 -16.63 40.34
CA GLY A 34 -28.25 -15.34 40.93
C GLY A 34 -29.44 -15.40 41.91
N GLY A 35 -30.11 -16.55 42.04
CA GLY A 35 -31.24 -16.75 42.95
C GLY A 35 -32.54 -16.07 42.51
N PHE A 36 -32.65 -15.67 41.25
CA PHE A 36 -33.78 -14.90 40.71
C PHE A 36 -34.96 -15.81 40.36
N LYS A 37 -35.70 -16.25 41.38
CA LYS A 37 -36.79 -17.23 41.22
C LYS A 37 -38.12 -16.64 40.73
N THR A 38 -38.30 -15.32 40.80
CA THR A 38 -39.55 -14.62 40.44
C THR A 38 -39.41 -13.86 39.12
N TYR A 39 -40.46 -13.82 38.29
CA TYR A 39 -40.43 -13.16 36.96
C TYR A 39 -39.99 -11.70 37.04
N ASP A 40 -40.48 -10.94 38.03
CA ASP A 40 -40.14 -9.52 38.20
C ASP A 40 -38.65 -9.29 38.49
N ALA A 41 -38.04 -10.20 39.25
CA ALA A 41 -36.60 -10.15 39.53
C ALA A 41 -35.78 -10.43 38.26
N CYS A 42 -36.21 -11.39 37.44
CA CYS A 42 -35.58 -11.64 36.13
C CYS A 42 -35.71 -10.43 35.19
N LEU A 43 -36.88 -9.76 35.21
CA LEU A 43 -37.18 -8.60 34.38
C LEU A 43 -36.35 -7.37 34.77
N GLN A 44 -36.10 -7.16 36.07
CA GLN A 44 -35.24 -6.06 36.53
C GLN A 44 -33.77 -6.28 36.16
N GLU A 45 -33.28 -7.51 36.29
CA GLU A 45 -31.87 -7.83 36.05
C GLU A 45 -31.53 -7.93 34.55
N LEU A 46 -32.31 -8.72 33.80
CA LEU A 46 -32.05 -8.98 32.38
C LEU A 46 -32.82 -8.04 31.44
N GLY A 47 -33.82 -7.31 31.94
CA GLY A 47 -34.72 -6.52 31.12
C GLY A 47 -35.84 -7.39 30.50
N SER A 48 -36.52 -6.88 29.48
CA SER A 48 -37.59 -7.64 28.82
C SER A 48 -37.04 -8.78 27.96
N PRO A 49 -37.67 -9.98 27.95
CA PRO A 49 -37.15 -11.16 27.25
C PRO A 49 -36.96 -10.91 25.74
N ARG A 50 -37.87 -10.15 25.12
CA ARG A 50 -37.78 -9.73 23.71
C ARG A 50 -36.53 -8.93 23.37
N LYS A 51 -36.09 -8.03 24.26
CA LYS A 51 -34.88 -7.22 24.03
C LYS A 51 -33.62 -8.06 24.13
N VAL A 52 -33.60 -8.99 25.08
CA VAL A 52 -32.50 -9.96 25.23
C VAL A 52 -32.42 -10.86 23.99
N ALA A 53 -33.57 -11.37 23.52
CA ALA A 53 -33.64 -12.16 22.29
C ALA A 53 -33.11 -11.38 21.07
N LEU A 54 -33.57 -10.15 20.86
CA LEU A 54 -33.13 -9.30 19.75
C LEU A 54 -31.63 -9.02 19.79
N LYS A 55 -31.07 -8.76 20.98
CA LYS A 55 -29.62 -8.55 21.14
C LYS A 55 -28.82 -9.80 20.81
N ALA A 56 -29.28 -10.96 21.28
CA ALA A 56 -28.65 -12.25 20.98
C ALA A 56 -28.70 -12.57 19.47
N MET A 57 -29.81 -12.25 18.79
CA MET A 57 -29.93 -12.37 17.34
C MET A 57 -29.02 -11.39 16.57
N ALA A 58 -28.97 -10.13 17.02
CA ALA A 58 -28.16 -9.10 16.38
C ALA A 58 -26.66 -9.45 16.42
N ASP A 59 -26.18 -9.93 17.57
CA ASP A 59 -24.79 -10.35 17.73
C ASP A 59 -24.41 -11.48 16.75
N ARG A 60 -25.33 -12.41 16.53
CA ARG A 60 -25.18 -13.46 15.51
C ARG A 60 -25.18 -12.91 14.08
N SER A 61 -25.96 -11.86 13.78
CA SER A 61 -26.05 -11.27 12.44
C SER A 61 -24.81 -10.49 12.01
N THR A 62 -24.12 -9.82 12.94
CA THR A 62 -22.86 -9.08 12.67
C THR A 62 -21.72 -9.99 12.19
N ARG A 63 -21.82 -11.30 12.45
CA ARG A 63 -20.89 -12.30 11.92
C ARG A 63 -21.08 -12.58 10.42
N ALA A 64 -22.17 -12.10 9.81
CA ALA A 64 -22.52 -12.31 8.41
C ALA A 64 -22.19 -11.14 7.47
N SER A 65 -21.76 -9.97 7.97
CA SER A 65 -21.67 -8.71 7.20
C SER A 65 -20.25 -8.22 6.84
N ASP A 66 -19.24 -9.10 6.77
CA ASP A 66 -17.84 -8.77 6.43
C ASP A 66 -17.57 -8.52 4.91
N GLU A 67 -18.48 -7.89 4.16
CA GLU A 67 -18.34 -7.63 2.71
C GLU A 67 -18.62 -6.15 2.35
N THR A 68 -17.58 -5.30 2.30
CA THR A 68 -17.36 -4.05 1.49
C THR A 68 -16.51 -3.02 2.27
N GLY A 69 -15.32 -2.61 1.75
CA GLY A 69 -14.44 -1.57 2.35
C GLY A 69 -14.81 -0.13 1.91
N PRO A 70 -14.00 0.95 2.18
CA PRO A 70 -12.71 1.06 2.88
C PRO A 70 -12.61 2.18 3.98
N VAL A 71 -11.48 2.17 4.72
CA VAL A 71 -10.92 3.16 5.69
C VAL A 71 -11.63 3.37 7.02
N ASN A 72 -11.05 2.86 8.12
CA ASN A 72 -10.46 3.65 9.22
C ASN A 72 -10.10 2.69 10.38
N ASN A 73 -8.97 3.00 11.01
CA ASN A 73 -8.40 2.36 12.17
C ASN A 73 -9.41 2.33 13.33
N ASN A 74 -9.95 1.16 13.63
CA ASN A 74 -10.48 0.82 14.95
C ASN A 74 -10.24 -0.67 15.17
N TYR A 75 -9.13 -0.97 15.83
CA TYR A 75 -8.95 -2.24 16.52
C TYR A 75 -10.02 -2.37 17.60
N ARG A 76 -11.14 -3.01 17.25
CA ARG A 76 -12.02 -3.64 18.22
C ARG A 76 -12.44 -4.99 17.68
N GLY A 77 -12.05 -6.01 18.43
CA GLY A 77 -11.96 -7.40 18.00
C GLY A 77 -13.24 -7.97 17.41
N ASN A 78 -13.07 -8.58 16.24
CA ASN A 78 -13.89 -9.69 15.78
C ASN A 78 -12.91 -10.71 15.17
N SER A 79 -12.89 -11.93 15.70
CA SER A 79 -11.79 -12.91 15.59
C SER A 79 -11.57 -13.54 14.21
N LYS A 80 -12.26 -13.07 13.16
CA LYS A 80 -11.95 -13.38 11.75
C LYS A 80 -10.98 -12.36 11.13
N THR A 81 -10.86 -11.21 11.77
CA THR A 81 -9.95 -10.13 11.39
C THR A 81 -8.55 -10.39 11.93
N ASP A 82 -8.38 -11.17 13.01
CA ASP A 82 -7.05 -11.49 13.54
C ASP A 82 -6.22 -12.31 12.56
N ALA A 83 -6.78 -13.30 11.87
CA ALA A 83 -6.07 -14.03 10.82
C ALA A 83 -5.75 -13.13 9.61
N LYS A 84 -6.66 -12.21 9.23
CA LYS A 84 -6.40 -11.23 8.16
C LYS A 84 -5.34 -10.20 8.57
N VAL A 85 -5.33 -9.76 9.83
CA VAL A 85 -4.34 -8.85 10.40
C VAL A 85 -3.01 -9.57 10.53
N ILE A 86 -2.97 -10.82 10.99
CA ILE A 86 -1.77 -11.66 11.00
C ILE A 86 -1.27 -11.89 9.57
N TRP A 87 -2.16 -12.12 8.61
CA TRP A 87 -1.79 -12.29 7.20
C TRP A 87 -1.23 -10.99 6.59
N ILE A 88 -1.83 -9.84 6.90
CA ILE A 88 -1.34 -8.51 6.49
C ILE A 88 -0.02 -8.16 7.20
N VAL A 89 0.12 -8.47 8.49
CA VAL A 89 1.34 -8.27 9.27
C VAL A 89 2.46 -9.20 8.77
N LEU A 90 2.15 -10.45 8.42
CA LEU A 90 3.08 -11.38 7.79
C LEU A 90 3.48 -10.89 6.39
N LEU A 91 2.54 -10.38 5.59
CA LEU A 91 2.82 -9.72 4.32
C LEU A 91 3.67 -8.46 4.51
N ALA A 92 3.45 -7.68 5.56
CA ALA A 92 4.20 -6.46 5.85
C ALA A 92 5.63 -6.77 6.32
N ILE A 93 5.81 -7.79 7.16
CA ILE A 93 7.12 -8.28 7.59
C ILE A 93 7.87 -8.93 6.43
N LEU A 94 7.18 -9.60 5.50
CA LEU A 94 7.77 -10.14 4.26
C LEU A 94 8.03 -9.04 3.22
N SER A 95 7.24 -7.97 3.22
CA SER A 95 7.45 -6.80 2.37
C SER A 95 8.68 -6.00 2.83
N SER A 96 8.90 -5.86 4.14
CA SER A 96 10.05 -5.14 4.73
C SER A 96 11.43 -5.54 4.15
N PRO A 97 11.82 -6.84 4.06
CA PRO A 97 13.08 -7.26 3.45
C PRO A 97 13.08 -7.20 1.93
N VAL A 98 11.92 -7.05 1.28
CA VAL A 98 11.79 -6.86 -0.19
C VAL A 98 11.83 -5.38 -0.56
N THR A 99 11.33 -4.48 0.28
CA THR A 99 11.27 -3.03 -0.02
C THR A 99 12.66 -2.41 -0.17
N ILE A 100 13.63 -2.81 0.65
CA ILE A 100 15.00 -2.28 0.58
C ILE A 100 15.70 -2.69 -0.74
N PRO A 101 15.77 -3.99 -1.11
CA PRO A 101 16.37 -4.38 -2.38
C PRO A 101 15.57 -3.88 -3.58
N LEU A 102 14.24 -3.85 -3.51
CA LEU A 102 13.41 -3.31 -4.59
C LEU A 102 13.64 -1.81 -4.81
N ALA A 103 13.72 -1.02 -3.75
CA ALA A 103 14.06 0.41 -3.84
C ALA A 103 15.46 0.62 -4.43
N LEU A 104 16.44 -0.19 -4.02
CA LEU A 104 17.80 -0.13 -4.56
C LEU A 104 17.83 -0.48 -6.05
N CYS A 105 17.10 -1.51 -6.48
CA CYS A 105 16.95 -1.87 -7.89
C CYS A 105 16.33 -0.74 -8.71
N ILE A 106 15.28 -0.08 -8.19
CA ILE A 106 14.63 1.04 -8.88
C ILE A 106 15.59 2.22 -9.03
N ILE A 107 16.34 2.57 -7.98
CA ILE A 107 17.33 3.65 -8.02
C ILE A 107 18.46 3.31 -8.99
N LEU A 108 18.95 2.06 -8.97
CA LEU A 108 19.99 1.61 -9.86
C LEU A 108 19.52 1.65 -11.31
N PHE A 109 18.32 1.17 -11.61
CA PHE A 109 17.74 1.21 -12.95
C PHE A 109 17.50 2.64 -13.43
N LEU A 110 17.03 3.52 -12.55
CA LEU A 110 16.81 4.94 -12.84
C LEU A 110 18.10 5.65 -13.25
N VAL A 111 19.26 5.25 -12.72
CA VAL A 111 20.58 5.82 -13.06
C VAL A 111 21.26 5.07 -14.20
N PHE A 112 21.10 3.74 -14.26
CA PHE A 112 21.79 2.89 -15.21
C PHE A 112 21.23 3.01 -16.62
N ILE A 113 19.90 3.05 -16.76
CA ILE A 113 19.24 3.20 -18.07
C ILE A 113 19.70 4.47 -18.80
N PRO A 114 19.64 5.68 -18.21
CA PRO A 114 20.13 6.87 -18.90
C PRO A 114 21.64 6.78 -19.16
N ALA A 115 22.44 6.23 -18.25
CA ALA A 115 23.87 6.08 -18.49
C ALA A 115 24.19 5.19 -19.71
N VAL A 116 23.48 4.07 -19.87
CA VAL A 116 23.63 3.18 -21.03
C VAL A 116 23.16 3.85 -22.32
N VAL A 117 22.04 4.57 -22.29
CA VAL A 117 21.54 5.32 -23.46
C VAL A 117 22.57 6.35 -23.90
N VAL A 118 23.16 7.09 -22.95
CA VAL A 118 24.19 8.10 -23.22
C VAL A 118 25.45 7.47 -23.79
N LEU A 119 25.91 6.35 -23.21
CA LEU A 119 27.06 5.62 -23.72
C LEU A 119 26.82 5.10 -25.14
N SER A 120 25.62 4.59 -25.42
CA SER A 120 25.23 4.14 -26.77
C SER A 120 25.27 5.28 -27.79
N ILE A 121 24.73 6.46 -27.43
CA ILE A 121 24.76 7.65 -28.27
C ILE A 121 26.20 8.12 -28.53
N LEU A 122 27.05 8.14 -27.49
CA LEU A 122 28.47 8.49 -27.62
C LEU A 122 29.21 7.54 -28.56
N CYS A 123 29.02 6.23 -28.40
CA CYS A 123 29.60 5.22 -29.28
C CYS A 123 29.11 5.38 -30.73
N ALA A 124 27.80 5.57 -30.94
CA ALA A 124 27.23 5.76 -32.27
C ALA A 124 27.79 7.01 -32.97
N LEU A 125 28.00 8.09 -32.23
CA LEU A 125 28.56 9.33 -32.76
C LEU A 125 30.05 9.19 -33.06
N ALA A 126 30.81 8.50 -32.21
CA ALA A 126 32.21 8.19 -32.50
C ALA A 126 32.36 7.37 -33.79
N ILE A 127 31.50 6.36 -33.98
CA ILE A 127 31.47 5.54 -35.19
C ILE A 127 31.07 6.40 -36.41
N SER A 128 30.08 7.28 -36.25
CA SER A 128 29.63 8.19 -37.31
C SER A 128 30.73 9.15 -37.74
N ILE A 129 31.46 9.75 -36.79
CA ILE A 129 32.60 10.64 -37.07
C ILE A 129 33.70 9.87 -37.81
N PHE A 130 34.01 8.65 -37.38
CA PHE A 130 34.99 7.79 -38.04
C PHE A 130 34.61 7.49 -39.50
N PHE A 131 33.33 7.17 -39.75
CA PHE A 131 32.81 6.93 -41.10
C PHE A 131 32.85 8.18 -41.98
N ILE A 132 32.46 9.34 -41.44
CA ILE A 132 32.51 10.63 -42.14
C ILE A 132 33.95 10.96 -42.51
N PHE A 133 34.90 10.74 -41.60
CA PHE A 133 36.31 11.02 -41.83
C PHE A 133 36.91 10.09 -42.90
N ALA A 134 36.62 8.78 -42.83
CA ALA A 134 37.05 7.80 -43.84
C ALA A 134 36.47 8.11 -45.23
N SER A 135 35.23 8.57 -45.28
CA SER A 135 34.55 8.96 -46.52
C SER A 135 35.07 10.29 -47.07
N ALA A 136 35.39 11.26 -46.19
CA ALA A 136 35.92 12.57 -46.57
C ALA A 136 37.31 12.47 -47.22
N ILE A 137 38.17 11.55 -46.75
CA ILE A 137 39.47 11.27 -47.38
C ILE A 137 39.30 10.78 -48.82
N ASN A 138 38.27 9.96 -49.10
CA ASN A 138 37.95 9.53 -50.46
C ASN A 138 37.36 10.68 -51.31
N LEU A 139 36.51 11.53 -50.72
CA LEU A 139 35.82 12.61 -51.42
C LEU A 139 36.69 13.82 -51.74
N ILE A 140 37.73 14.10 -50.94
CA ILE A 140 38.63 15.24 -51.15
C ILE A 140 39.38 15.14 -52.48
N SER A 141 39.61 13.92 -52.96
CA SER A 141 40.21 13.61 -54.25
C SER A 141 39.28 13.92 -55.44
N ILE A 142 37.98 14.10 -55.19
CA ILE A 142 36.95 14.32 -56.23
C ILE A 142 36.44 15.76 -56.20
N SER A 143 36.22 16.37 -55.02
CA SER A 143 35.80 17.77 -54.90
C SER A 143 36.06 18.36 -53.51
N PHE A 144 36.80 19.47 -53.47
CA PHE A 144 37.24 20.14 -52.24
C PHE A 144 36.09 20.79 -51.44
N ILE A 145 35.11 21.40 -52.11
CA ILE A 145 33.94 22.03 -51.48
C ILE A 145 33.10 21.00 -50.70
N SER A 146 32.89 19.82 -51.28
CA SER A 146 32.11 18.74 -50.66
C SER A 146 32.76 18.22 -49.38
N GLY A 147 34.10 18.19 -49.34
CA GLY A 147 34.85 17.87 -48.13
C GLY A 147 34.60 18.89 -47.00
N LEU A 148 34.61 20.19 -47.31
CA LEU A 148 34.34 21.25 -46.32
C LEU A 148 32.92 21.19 -45.75
N THR A 149 31.92 20.95 -46.58
CA THR A 149 30.52 20.83 -46.12
C THR A 149 30.31 19.64 -45.19
N MET A 150 30.99 18.53 -45.49
CA MET A 150 30.91 17.30 -44.68
C MET A 150 31.59 17.48 -43.31
N LEU A 151 32.67 18.26 -43.27
CA LEU A 151 33.36 18.64 -42.03
C LEU A 151 32.47 19.56 -41.17
N GLY A 152 31.76 20.51 -41.79
CA GLY A 152 30.79 21.38 -41.10
C GLY A 152 29.65 20.61 -40.43
N ILE A 153 29.13 19.58 -41.10
CA ILE A 153 28.10 18.70 -40.53
C ILE A 153 28.63 17.96 -39.29
N GLY A 154 29.89 17.51 -39.32
CA GLY A 154 30.53 16.89 -38.16
C GLY A 154 30.55 17.78 -36.90
N PHE A 155 30.78 19.09 -37.06
CA PHE A 155 30.73 20.06 -35.96
C PHE A 155 29.32 20.27 -35.41
N VAL A 156 28.29 20.24 -36.26
CA VAL A 156 26.89 20.35 -35.80
C VAL A 156 26.51 19.15 -34.92
N PHE A 157 26.94 17.94 -35.29
CA PHE A 157 26.75 16.75 -34.47
C PHE A 157 27.50 16.83 -33.14
N ILE A 158 28.72 17.38 -33.12
CA ILE A 158 29.47 17.63 -31.87
C ILE A 158 28.73 18.61 -30.94
N GLY A 159 28.13 19.66 -31.52
CA GLY A 159 27.35 20.65 -30.77
C GLY A 159 26.08 20.04 -30.17
N ILE A 160 25.38 19.20 -30.93
CA ILE A 160 24.21 18.47 -30.46
C ILE A 160 24.57 17.49 -29.34
N LEU A 161 25.71 16.80 -29.44
CA LEU A 161 26.20 15.92 -28.36
C LEU A 161 26.43 16.71 -27.06
N LEU A 162 27.06 17.88 -27.14
CA LEU A 162 27.30 18.73 -25.97
C LEU A 162 25.99 19.22 -25.33
N LEU A 163 24.97 19.53 -26.13
CA LEU A 163 23.64 19.88 -25.62
C LEU A 163 22.98 18.71 -24.90
N PHE A 164 23.10 17.49 -25.42
CA PHE A 164 22.62 16.29 -24.73
C PHE A 164 23.32 16.09 -23.38
N ILE A 165 24.65 16.21 -23.34
CA ILE A 165 25.43 16.14 -22.09
C ILE A 165 24.96 17.21 -21.08
N ALA A 166 24.74 18.44 -21.53
CA ALA A 166 24.23 19.52 -20.69
C ALA A 166 22.81 19.23 -20.15
N LEU A 167 21.92 18.69 -20.97
CA LEU A 167 20.57 18.27 -20.55
C LEU A 167 20.63 17.15 -19.51
N ILE A 168 21.53 16.19 -19.66
CA ILE A 168 21.71 15.11 -18.68
C ILE A 168 22.21 15.66 -17.35
N GLN A 169 23.16 16.59 -17.36
CA GLN A 169 23.62 17.24 -16.13
C GLN A 169 22.52 18.07 -15.46
N LEU A 170 21.66 18.73 -16.25
CA LEU A 170 20.46 19.42 -15.73
C LEU A 170 19.52 18.44 -15.02
N ILE A 171 19.27 17.28 -15.65
CA ILE A 171 18.40 16.23 -15.08
C ILE A 171 19.00 15.67 -13.78
N ILE A 172 20.31 15.39 -13.74
CA ILE A 172 21.00 14.93 -12.51
C ILE A 172 20.93 16.00 -11.42
N HIS A 173 21.10 17.27 -11.77
CA HIS A 173 21.00 18.38 -10.83
C HIS A 173 19.58 18.48 -10.23
N TRP A 174 18.55 18.38 -11.08
CA TRP A 174 17.15 18.33 -10.66
C TRP A 174 16.85 17.11 -9.79
N ILE A 175 17.36 15.93 -10.14
CA ILE A 175 17.22 14.72 -9.32
C ILE A 175 17.83 14.93 -7.92
N ARG A 176 19.02 15.54 -7.83
CA ARG A 176 19.68 15.79 -6.54
C ARG A 176 18.89 16.75 -5.66
N ILE A 177 18.35 17.81 -6.25
CA ILE A 177 17.46 18.76 -5.56
C ILE A 177 16.21 18.03 -5.06
N PHE A 178 15.58 17.25 -5.94
CA PHE A 178 14.34 16.54 -5.62
C PHE A 178 14.55 15.50 -4.51
N VAL A 179 15.63 14.72 -4.58
CA VAL A 179 16.01 13.76 -3.54
C VAL A 179 16.29 14.46 -2.21
N SER A 180 17.02 15.59 -2.21
CA SER A 180 17.27 16.37 -0.98
C SER A 180 15.99 16.94 -0.39
N TRP A 181 15.07 17.43 -1.24
CA TRP A 181 13.78 17.94 -0.81
C TRP A 181 12.90 16.85 -0.18
N ILE A 182 12.86 15.65 -0.78
CA ILE A 182 12.11 14.51 -0.24
C ILE A 182 12.71 14.02 1.08
N TYR A 183 14.04 13.97 1.18
CA TYR A 183 14.73 13.54 2.38
C TYR A 183 14.49 14.52 3.54
N ARG A 184 14.53 15.83 3.27
CA ARG A 184 14.19 16.87 4.26
C ARG A 184 12.71 16.80 4.67
N LYS A 185 11.80 16.55 3.73
CA LYS A 185 10.35 16.45 4.02
C LYS A 185 9.98 15.21 4.85
N SER A 186 10.68 14.10 4.65
CA SER A 186 10.45 12.86 5.40
C SER A 186 10.98 12.95 6.84
N THR A 187 12.13 13.60 7.05
CA THR A 187 12.75 13.74 8.39
C THR A 187 12.17 14.89 9.23
N SER A 188 11.47 15.85 8.62
CA SER A 188 10.86 16.99 9.32
C SER A 188 9.57 16.67 10.09
N LYS A 189 8.96 15.49 9.90
CA LYS A 189 7.65 15.17 10.49
C LYS A 189 7.71 14.47 11.87
N GLY A 190 8.89 14.17 12.39
CA GLY A 190 9.09 13.40 13.62
C GLY A 190 9.58 14.19 14.84
N LYS A 191 9.58 15.53 14.83
CA LYS A 191 10.20 16.37 15.88
C LYS A 191 9.27 17.31 16.66
N THR A 192 7.95 17.20 16.54
CA THR A 192 7.00 18.14 17.19
C THR A 192 6.11 17.55 18.30
N GLU A 193 6.39 16.35 18.83
CA GLU A 193 5.61 15.77 19.94
C GLU A 193 6.51 15.11 21.00
N GLY A 194 7.51 15.85 21.49
CA GLY A 194 8.45 15.34 22.50
C GLY A 194 9.04 16.43 23.38
N GLY A 195 8.23 17.41 23.78
CA GLY A 195 8.70 18.47 24.66
C GLY A 195 7.57 19.44 25.02
N ASN A 196 6.84 19.11 26.08
CA ASN A 196 6.58 20.06 27.15
C ASN A 196 6.11 19.27 28.37
N ASP A 197 7.03 19.23 29.32
CA ASP A 197 6.81 18.98 30.74
C ASP A 197 5.73 19.92 31.33
#